data_AF-A0A963EV75-F1
#
_entry.id   AF-A0A963EV75-F1
#
_cell.length_a   1.000
_cell.length_b   1.000
_cell.length_c   1.000
_cell.angle_alpha   90.00
_cell.angle_beta   90.00
_cell.angle_gamma   90.00
#
_symmetry.space_group_name_H-M   'P 1'
#
loop_
_entity.id
_entity.type
_entity.pdbx_description
1 polymer ?
#
loop_
_entity_poly.entity_id
_entity_poly.type
_entity_poly.pdbx_seq_one_letter_code
_entity_poly.pdbx_strand_id
1 'polypeptide(L)'
;MSAVTSEAKRRWVILLALAGIVVMSILQYHAVNKHRSLLAIPTLVSDIQSDMLTLRRNEKDFLARKELLYQQKFLDNYQLIQQNLQRLTTELQHVNVDPGVTHRLIEDLEHYRENFLALVELQTDIGFNHQEGLQGSLRNAIHQVEELLDLEKNYQLNKEMLTLRRHEKDFLLRLDLSYIDKYEKDLALLRTDLSRAYIMPSVKSRIDNALIVYERDFKALVHAIQQMGLNSDEGLQGKMRASIHHVEDMLIDLRKATMLEVDNVGSNTLMQIMSFALVLVLLVVVLIR
;
A
#
# COMPACT_ATOMS: atom_id res chain seq x y z
N MET A 1 -21.33 55.51 -57.10
CA MET A 1 -20.87 54.12 -56.93
C MET A 1 -19.95 53.89 -55.72
N SER A 2 -19.18 54.89 -55.23
CA SER A 2 -18.28 54.73 -54.07
C SER A 2 -18.98 54.54 -52.70
N ALA A 3 -20.10 55.22 -52.45
CA ALA A 3 -20.81 55.13 -51.16
C ALA A 3 -21.40 53.73 -50.89
N VAL A 4 -22.01 53.11 -51.90
CA VAL A 4 -22.60 51.75 -51.83
C VAL A 4 -21.52 50.69 -51.53
N THR A 5 -20.31 50.88 -52.06
CA THR A 5 -19.18 49.98 -51.76
C THR A 5 -18.64 50.12 -50.34
N SER A 6 -18.80 51.28 -49.69
CA SER A 6 -18.35 51.50 -48.30
C SER A 6 -19.29 50.85 -47.28
N GLU A 7 -20.60 50.91 -47.50
CA GLU A 7 -21.58 50.28 -46.61
C GLU A 7 -21.52 48.75 -46.69
N ALA A 8 -21.32 48.20 -47.89
CA ALA A 8 -21.12 46.77 -48.09
C ALA A 8 -19.86 46.27 -47.35
N LYS A 9 -18.75 47.00 -47.43
CA LYS A 9 -17.52 46.68 -46.67
C LYS A 9 -17.75 46.72 -45.15
N ARG A 10 -18.46 47.73 -44.64
CA ARG A 10 -18.78 47.85 -43.20
C ARG A 10 -19.63 46.67 -42.71
N ARG A 11 -20.61 46.23 -43.50
CA ARG A 11 -21.44 45.05 -43.18
C ARG A 11 -20.60 43.76 -43.12
N TRP A 12 -19.68 43.56 -44.05
CA TRP A 12 -18.77 42.39 -44.02
C TRP A 12 -17.84 42.39 -42.81
N VAL A 13 -17.29 43.55 -42.42
CA VAL A 13 -16.45 43.68 -41.20
C VAL A 13 -17.25 43.35 -39.94
N ILE A 14 -18.49 43.83 -39.84
CA ILE A 14 -19.38 43.52 -38.70
C ILE A 14 -19.70 42.02 -38.65
N LEU A 15 -20.02 41.39 -39.80
CA LEU A 15 -20.28 39.95 -39.86
C LEU A 15 -19.05 39.13 -39.47
N LEU A 16 -17.85 39.53 -39.91
CA LEU A 16 -16.58 38.90 -39.52
C LEU A 16 -16.32 39.04 -38.01
N ALA A 17 -16.56 40.21 -37.43
CA ALA A 17 -16.42 40.43 -35.99
C ALA A 17 -17.39 39.55 -35.20
N LEU A 18 -18.66 39.47 -35.62
CA LEU A 18 -19.67 38.61 -35.00
C LEU A 18 -19.28 37.12 -35.10
N ALA A 19 -18.85 36.66 -36.27
CA ALA A 19 -18.37 35.30 -36.45
C ALA A 19 -17.15 35.00 -35.56
N GLY A 20 -16.21 35.94 -35.46
CA GLY A 20 -15.05 35.85 -34.58
C GLY A 20 -15.45 35.75 -33.10
N ILE A 21 -16.43 36.53 -32.66
CA ILE A 21 -16.97 36.45 -31.29
C ILE A 21 -17.57 35.06 -31.05
N VAL A 22 -18.38 34.52 -31.97
CA VAL A 22 -18.98 33.19 -31.82
C VAL A 22 -17.91 32.10 -31.73
N VAL A 23 -16.92 32.11 -32.63
CA VAL A 23 -15.80 31.16 -32.59
C VAL A 23 -15.02 31.28 -31.27
N MET A 24 -14.74 32.51 -30.83
CA MET A 24 -14.03 32.74 -29.58
C MET A 24 -14.85 32.30 -28.36
N SER A 25 -16.17 32.50 -28.35
CA SER A 25 -17.05 32.00 -27.29
C SER A 25 -17.03 30.48 -27.20
N ILE A 26 -17.01 29.77 -28.34
CA ILE A 26 -16.90 28.30 -28.37
C ILE A 26 -15.53 27.85 -27.84
N LEU A 27 -14.44 28.48 -28.28
CA LEU A 27 -13.09 28.18 -27.80
C LEU A 27 -12.95 28.43 -26.29
N GLN A 28 -13.50 29.54 -25.79
CA GLN A 28 -13.49 29.87 -24.35
C GLN A 28 -14.34 28.90 -23.53
N TYR A 29 -15.51 28.49 -24.04
CA TYR A 29 -16.34 27.49 -23.39
C TYR A 29 -15.57 26.16 -23.22
N HIS A 30 -14.89 25.69 -24.26
CA HIS A 30 -14.04 24.50 -24.18
C HIS A 30 -12.84 24.68 -23.24
N ALA A 31 -12.17 25.83 -23.30
CA ALA A 31 -11.00 26.13 -22.45
C ALA A 31 -11.38 26.16 -20.96
N VAL A 32 -12.47 26.83 -20.61
CA VAL A 32 -12.99 26.91 -19.23
C VAL A 32 -13.40 25.52 -18.73
N ASN A 33 -14.08 24.72 -19.55
CA ASN A 33 -14.45 23.36 -19.17
C ASN A 33 -13.21 22.48 -18.95
N LYS A 34 -12.23 22.52 -19.86
CA LYS A 34 -10.95 21.79 -19.69
C LYS A 34 -10.23 22.24 -18.41
N HIS A 35 -10.18 23.54 -18.14
CA HIS A 35 -9.54 24.08 -16.94
C HIS A 35 -10.23 23.62 -15.64
N ARG A 36 -11.58 23.59 -15.60
CA ARG A 36 -12.34 23.08 -14.45
C ARG A 36 -12.09 21.59 -14.21
N SER A 37 -12.12 20.76 -15.25
CA SER A 37 -11.83 19.32 -15.14
C SER A 37 -10.38 19.06 -14.70
N LEU A 38 -9.41 19.81 -15.24
CA LEU A 38 -8.01 19.68 -14.83
C LEU A 38 -7.78 20.03 -13.36
N LEU A 39 -8.53 20.97 -12.79
CA LEU A 39 -8.44 21.31 -11.36
C LEU A 39 -9.02 20.23 -10.43
N ALA A 40 -9.90 19.36 -10.91
CA ALA A 40 -10.47 18.26 -10.12
C ALA A 40 -9.49 17.07 -9.94
N ILE A 41 -8.51 16.94 -10.83
CA ILE A 41 -7.53 15.85 -10.79
C ILE A 41 -6.58 15.98 -9.57
N PRO A 42 -5.91 17.12 -9.32
CA PRO A 42 -5.05 17.27 -8.14
C PRO A 42 -5.79 17.07 -6.81
N THR A 43 -7.06 17.48 -6.72
CA THR A 43 -7.87 17.24 -5.52
C THR A 43 -8.13 15.75 -5.32
N LEU A 44 -8.52 15.03 -6.38
CA LEU A 44 -8.76 13.60 -6.30
C LEU A 44 -7.48 12.81 -6.00
N VAL A 45 -6.34 13.22 -6.57
CA VAL A 45 -5.03 12.64 -6.23
C VAL A 45 -4.70 12.88 -4.75
N SER A 46 -4.98 14.07 -4.22
CA SER A 46 -4.78 14.36 -2.79
C SER A 46 -5.69 13.52 -1.89
N ASP A 47 -6.94 13.29 -2.30
CA ASP A 47 -7.88 12.42 -1.58
C ASP A 47 -7.36 10.97 -1.56
N ILE A 48 -6.92 10.46 -2.71
CA ILE A 48 -6.30 9.13 -2.80
C ILE A 48 -5.07 9.07 -1.89
N GLN A 49 -4.18 10.05 -1.92
CA GLN A 49 -3.01 10.09 -1.02
C GLN A 49 -3.41 10.04 0.46
N SER A 50 -4.45 10.75 0.86
CA SER A 50 -4.99 10.70 2.23
C SER A 50 -5.56 9.32 2.58
N ASP A 51 -6.32 8.72 1.66
CA ASP A 51 -6.88 7.38 1.83
C ASP A 51 -5.75 6.34 1.93
N MET A 52 -4.67 6.48 1.16
CA MET A 52 -3.48 5.62 1.22
C MET A 52 -2.79 5.68 2.59
N LEU A 53 -2.69 6.88 3.19
CA LEU A 53 -2.16 7.01 4.56
C LEU A 53 -3.04 6.27 5.57
N THR A 54 -4.36 6.29 5.38
CA THR A 54 -5.30 5.54 6.23
C THR A 54 -5.18 4.03 6.00
N LEU A 55 -5.02 3.59 4.76
CA LEU A 55 -4.78 2.20 4.40
C LEU A 55 -3.51 1.67 5.10
N ARG A 56 -2.40 2.39 5.00
CA ARG A 56 -1.13 2.07 5.68
C ARG A 56 -1.25 2.08 7.20
N ARG A 57 -2.05 2.99 7.76
CA ARG A 57 -2.34 3.01 9.19
C ARG A 57 -3.07 1.76 9.64
N ASN A 58 -4.09 1.31 8.88
CA ASN A 58 -4.80 0.07 9.18
C ASN A 58 -3.88 -1.15 9.10
N GLU A 59 -2.98 -1.20 8.10
CA GLU A 59 -1.93 -2.23 8.02
C GLU A 59 -1.06 -2.25 9.31
N LYS A 60 -0.55 -1.09 9.71
CA LYS A 60 0.31 -0.97 10.91
C LYS A 60 -0.44 -1.31 12.19
N ASP A 61 -1.70 -0.91 12.31
CA ASP A 61 -2.54 -1.27 13.45
C ASP A 61 -2.78 -2.80 13.49
N PHE A 62 -2.98 -3.44 12.32
CA PHE A 62 -3.04 -4.91 12.25
C PHE A 62 -1.75 -5.55 12.73
N LEU A 63 -0.58 -5.10 12.25
CA LEU A 63 0.72 -5.63 12.67
C LEU A 63 0.97 -5.47 14.18
N ALA A 64 0.59 -4.31 14.73
CA ALA A 64 0.81 -4.00 16.13
C ALA A 64 -0.16 -4.75 17.07
N ARG A 65 -1.42 -4.89 16.68
CA ARG A 65 -2.49 -5.38 17.56
C ARG A 65 -2.99 -6.77 17.23
N LYS A 66 -2.79 -7.22 15.99
CA LYS A 66 -3.17 -8.54 15.49
C LYS A 66 -4.68 -8.79 15.65
N GLU A 67 -5.49 -7.80 15.26
CA GLU A 67 -6.95 -7.89 15.34
C GLU A 67 -7.58 -7.85 13.94
N LEU A 68 -8.47 -8.79 13.64
CA LEU A 68 -9.15 -8.89 12.33
C LEU A 68 -9.99 -7.65 11.97
N LEU A 69 -10.37 -6.81 12.95
CA LEU A 69 -11.02 -5.53 12.68
C LEU A 69 -10.20 -4.64 11.74
N TYR A 70 -8.86 -4.66 11.86
CA TYR A 70 -8.00 -3.84 11.00
C TYR A 70 -7.88 -4.40 9.59
N GLN A 71 -8.04 -5.71 9.41
CA GLN A 71 -8.20 -6.31 8.07
C GLN A 71 -9.47 -5.76 7.41
N GLN A 72 -10.59 -5.73 8.12
CA GLN A 72 -11.84 -5.18 7.57
C GLN A 72 -11.69 -3.70 7.21
N LYS A 73 -11.16 -2.88 8.13
CA LYS A 73 -10.91 -1.46 7.86
C LYS A 73 -9.97 -1.23 6.68
N PHE A 74 -8.96 -2.09 6.52
CA PHE A 74 -8.06 -2.07 5.36
C PHE A 74 -8.85 -2.33 4.07
N LEU A 75 -9.67 -3.38 4.03
CA LEU A 75 -10.46 -3.73 2.84
C LEU A 75 -11.49 -2.64 2.47
N ASP A 76 -12.16 -2.06 3.46
CA ASP A 76 -13.11 -0.96 3.25
C ASP A 76 -12.40 0.27 2.64
N ASN A 77 -11.23 0.63 3.17
CA ASN A 77 -10.44 1.75 2.66
C ASN A 77 -9.84 1.44 1.28
N TYR A 78 -9.44 0.20 1.03
CA TYR A 78 -8.96 -0.25 -0.27
C TYR A 78 -10.05 -0.06 -1.34
N GLN A 79 -11.30 -0.43 -1.03
CA GLN A 79 -12.43 -0.25 -1.93
C GLN A 79 -12.70 1.24 -2.22
N LEU A 80 -12.58 2.12 -1.22
CA LEU A 80 -12.69 3.57 -1.42
C LEU A 80 -11.62 4.09 -2.39
N ILE A 81 -10.37 3.66 -2.21
CA ILE A 81 -9.26 4.05 -3.10
C ILE A 81 -9.52 3.56 -4.52
N GLN A 82 -9.97 2.32 -4.70
CA GLN A 82 -10.30 1.80 -6.03
C GLN A 82 -11.38 2.65 -6.73
N GLN A 83 -12.43 3.05 -6.00
CA GLN A 83 -13.47 3.93 -6.54
C GLN A 83 -12.90 5.30 -6.95
N ASN A 84 -12.01 5.87 -6.13
CA ASN A 84 -11.34 7.14 -6.45
C ASN A 84 -10.37 7.00 -7.63
N LEU A 85 -9.65 5.88 -7.78
CA LEU A 85 -8.81 5.58 -8.95
C LEU A 85 -9.62 5.39 -10.24
N GLN A 86 -10.81 4.79 -10.16
CA GLN A 86 -11.74 4.70 -11.29
C GLN A 86 -12.24 6.09 -11.71
N ARG A 87 -12.63 6.92 -10.74
CA ARG A 87 -12.99 8.33 -11.01
C ARG A 87 -11.84 9.09 -11.65
N LEU A 88 -10.62 8.90 -11.16
CA LEU A 88 -9.42 9.54 -11.69
C LEU A 88 -9.15 9.13 -13.14
N THR A 89 -9.35 7.85 -13.45
CA THR A 89 -9.24 7.32 -14.82
C THR A 89 -10.20 8.03 -15.77
N THR A 90 -11.47 8.21 -15.36
CA THR A 90 -12.49 8.91 -16.15
C THR A 90 -12.14 10.38 -16.35
N GLU A 91 -11.68 11.08 -15.30
CA GLU A 91 -11.28 12.49 -15.41
C GLU A 91 -10.07 12.69 -16.34
N LEU A 92 -9.06 11.80 -16.27
CA LEU A 92 -7.90 11.85 -17.15
C LEU A 92 -8.29 11.64 -18.63
N GLN A 93 -9.20 10.70 -18.91
CA GLN A 93 -9.73 10.48 -20.25
C GLN A 93 -10.47 11.72 -20.78
N HIS A 94 -11.26 12.39 -19.94
CA HIS A 94 -11.97 13.61 -20.33
C HIS A 94 -11.04 14.77 -20.73
N VAL A 95 -9.84 14.83 -20.14
CA VAL A 95 -8.84 15.87 -20.46
C VAL A 95 -7.80 15.42 -21.49
N ASN A 96 -7.98 14.26 -22.13
CA ASN A 96 -7.05 13.64 -23.08
C ASN A 96 -5.64 13.40 -22.49
N VAL A 97 -5.55 13.10 -21.19
CA VAL A 97 -4.32 12.63 -20.55
C VAL A 97 -4.34 11.10 -20.55
N ASP A 98 -3.21 10.48 -20.88
CA ASP A 98 -3.10 9.02 -20.95
C ASP A 98 -3.47 8.36 -19.60
N PRO A 99 -4.53 7.52 -19.56
CA PRO A 99 -4.93 6.81 -18.35
C PRO A 99 -3.99 5.63 -18.02
N GLY A 100 -2.93 5.37 -18.78
CA GLY A 100 -1.97 4.30 -18.50
C GLY A 100 -1.36 4.39 -17.09
N VAL A 101 -1.24 5.60 -16.52
CA VAL A 101 -0.80 5.80 -15.13
C VAL A 101 -1.78 5.19 -14.12
N THR A 102 -3.09 5.35 -14.31
CA THR A 102 -4.08 4.81 -13.35
C THR A 102 -4.19 3.31 -13.40
N HIS A 103 -3.98 2.69 -14.57
CA HIS A 103 -3.94 1.23 -14.67
C HIS A 103 -2.79 0.63 -13.85
N ARG A 104 -1.59 1.23 -13.93
CA ARG A 104 -0.45 0.83 -13.11
C ARG A 104 -0.68 1.06 -11.61
N LEU A 105 -1.27 2.21 -11.25
CA LEU A 105 -1.66 2.49 -9.85
C LEU A 105 -2.61 1.42 -9.29
N ILE A 106 -3.59 0.97 -10.09
CA ILE A 106 -4.54 -0.07 -9.70
C ILE A 106 -3.83 -1.42 -9.51
N GLU A 107 -2.92 -1.77 -10.43
CA GLU A 107 -2.14 -3.01 -10.36
C GLU A 107 -1.23 -3.04 -9.11
N ASP A 108 -0.49 -1.97 -8.84
CA ASP A 108 0.37 -1.89 -7.65
C ASP A 108 -0.42 -1.91 -6.34
N LEU A 109 -1.58 -1.25 -6.31
CA LEU A 109 -2.48 -1.27 -5.16
C LEU A 109 -3.06 -2.67 -4.94
N GLU A 110 -3.34 -3.41 -6.00
CA GLU A 110 -3.79 -4.80 -5.91
C GLU A 110 -2.70 -5.71 -5.35
N HIS A 111 -1.47 -5.60 -5.84
CA HIS A 111 -0.33 -6.32 -5.26
C HIS A 111 -0.12 -5.98 -3.78
N TYR A 112 -0.30 -4.72 -3.39
CA TYR A 112 -0.26 -4.33 -1.98
C TYR A 112 -1.35 -5.03 -1.16
N ARG A 113 -2.60 -5.09 -1.66
CA ARG A 113 -3.71 -5.81 -1.02
C ARG A 113 -3.44 -7.30 -0.90
N GLU A 114 -2.96 -7.94 -1.96
CA GLU A 114 -2.63 -9.37 -1.97
C GLU A 114 -1.57 -9.71 -0.93
N ASN A 115 -0.49 -8.92 -0.87
CA ASN A 115 0.56 -9.10 0.12
C ASN A 115 0.05 -8.89 1.56
N PHE A 116 -0.83 -7.91 1.77
CA PHE A 116 -1.45 -7.71 3.09
C PHE A 116 -2.32 -8.89 3.50
N LEU A 117 -3.14 -9.45 2.59
CA LEU A 117 -3.97 -10.61 2.91
C LEU A 117 -3.14 -11.87 3.17
N ALA A 118 -2.08 -12.09 2.40
CA ALA A 118 -1.13 -13.17 2.68
C ALA A 118 -0.46 -12.99 4.06
N LEU A 119 -0.19 -11.75 4.47
CA LEU A 119 0.33 -11.46 5.80
C LEU A 119 -0.69 -11.79 6.89
N VAL A 120 -1.96 -11.45 6.69
CA VAL A 120 -3.06 -11.80 7.63
C VAL A 120 -3.20 -13.32 7.75
N GLU A 121 -3.09 -14.06 6.65
CA GLU A 121 -3.10 -15.53 6.64
C GLU A 121 -1.93 -16.09 7.46
N LEU A 122 -0.70 -15.61 7.23
CA LEU A 122 0.46 -15.99 8.04
C LEU A 122 0.28 -15.68 9.53
N GLN A 123 -0.31 -14.52 9.87
CA GLN A 123 -0.60 -14.17 11.25
C GLN A 123 -1.67 -15.09 11.87
N THR A 124 -2.59 -15.62 11.07
CA THR A 124 -3.60 -16.60 11.50
C THR A 124 -2.94 -17.94 11.82
N ASP A 125 -2.02 -18.40 10.96
CA ASP A 125 -1.23 -19.61 11.20
C ASP A 125 -0.33 -19.48 12.43
N ILE A 126 0.32 -18.33 12.60
CA ILE A 126 1.11 -18.01 13.80
C ILE A 126 0.24 -18.02 15.06
N GLY A 127 -1.00 -17.54 14.96
CA GLY A 127 -1.93 -17.33 16.06
C GLY A 127 -1.93 -15.89 16.57
N PHE A 128 -3.12 -15.36 16.87
CA PHE A 128 -3.30 -13.97 17.33
C PHE A 128 -2.92 -13.77 18.80
N ASN A 129 -2.86 -14.86 19.57
CA ASN A 129 -2.43 -14.87 20.96
C ASN A 129 -1.65 -16.17 21.28
N HIS A 130 -1.14 -16.24 22.52
CA HIS A 130 -0.29 -17.36 22.97
C HIS A 130 -1.00 -18.71 23.12
N GLN A 131 -2.28 -18.82 22.79
CA GLN A 131 -3.09 -20.03 22.88
C GLN A 131 -3.54 -20.54 21.51
N GLU A 132 -3.36 -19.76 20.45
CA GLU A 132 -3.84 -20.06 19.10
C GLU A 132 -2.68 -20.38 18.15
N GLY A 133 -3.01 -21.02 17.03
CA GLY A 133 -2.07 -21.31 15.95
C GLY A 133 -0.81 -22.06 16.40
N LEU A 134 0.29 -21.78 15.72
CA LEU A 134 1.62 -22.31 16.03
C LEU A 134 2.06 -21.95 17.45
N GLN A 135 1.75 -20.74 17.94
CA GLN A 135 2.11 -20.33 19.30
C GLN A 135 1.45 -21.20 20.38
N GLY A 136 0.16 -21.48 20.24
CA GLY A 136 -0.58 -22.33 21.17
C GLY A 136 -0.05 -23.76 21.18
N SER A 137 0.17 -24.34 20.00
CA SER A 137 0.71 -25.70 19.86
C SER A 137 2.12 -25.81 20.48
N LEU A 138 3.00 -24.86 20.15
CA LEU A 138 4.35 -24.76 20.70
C LEU A 138 4.34 -24.67 22.23
N ARG A 139 3.48 -23.81 22.79
CA ARG A 139 3.34 -23.63 24.24
C ARG A 139 2.85 -24.89 24.94
N ASN A 140 1.87 -25.57 24.37
CA ASN A 140 1.33 -26.81 24.93
C ASN A 140 2.40 -27.92 24.92
N ALA A 141 3.17 -28.04 23.85
CA ALA A 141 4.24 -29.02 23.74
C ALA A 141 5.32 -28.80 24.81
N ILE A 142 5.78 -27.56 25.00
CA ILE A 142 6.82 -27.29 25.99
C ILE A 142 6.33 -27.41 27.44
N HIS A 143 5.05 -27.07 27.71
CA HIS A 143 4.46 -27.32 29.02
C HIS A 143 4.39 -28.81 29.35
N GLN A 144 4.08 -29.68 28.37
CA GLN A 144 4.11 -31.13 28.58
C GLN A 144 5.52 -31.64 28.93
N VAL A 145 6.56 -31.09 28.28
CA VAL A 145 7.95 -31.41 28.63
C VAL A 145 8.26 -30.97 30.06
N GLU A 146 7.91 -29.73 30.41
CA GLU A 146 8.13 -29.14 31.74
C GLU A 146 7.45 -29.96 32.85
N GLU A 147 6.17 -30.28 32.70
CA GLU A 147 5.42 -31.08 33.67
C GLU A 147 6.04 -32.47 33.88
N LEU A 148 6.47 -33.15 32.81
CA LEU A 148 7.07 -34.47 32.89
C LEU A 148 8.45 -34.43 33.58
N LEU A 149 9.27 -33.42 33.27
CA LEU A 149 10.59 -33.27 33.89
C LEU A 149 10.51 -32.90 35.37
N ASP A 150 9.50 -32.10 35.76
CA ASP A 150 9.22 -31.74 37.14
C ASP A 150 8.77 -32.95 37.98
N LEU A 151 7.90 -33.80 37.42
CA LEU A 151 7.47 -35.04 38.06
C LEU A 151 8.64 -36.01 38.30
N GLU A 152 9.57 -36.10 37.34
CA GLU A 152 10.80 -36.88 37.46
C GLU A 152 11.86 -36.21 38.36
N LYS A 153 11.61 -34.97 38.81
CA LYS A 153 12.54 -34.15 39.62
C LYS A 153 13.93 -34.02 38.98
N ASN A 154 13.98 -33.97 37.65
CA ASN A 154 15.25 -33.92 36.92
C ASN A 154 15.72 -32.47 36.69
N TYR A 155 16.43 -31.92 37.68
CA TYR A 155 16.90 -30.54 37.66
C TYR A 155 17.81 -30.20 36.48
N GLN A 156 18.62 -31.16 36.00
CA GLN A 156 19.54 -30.94 34.89
C GLN A 156 18.78 -30.76 33.58
N LEU A 157 17.88 -31.70 33.24
CA LEU A 157 17.06 -31.60 32.03
C LEU A 157 16.12 -30.39 32.09
N ASN A 158 15.60 -30.03 33.27
CA ASN A 158 14.82 -28.81 33.45
C ASN A 158 15.63 -27.56 33.12
N LYS A 159 16.89 -27.47 33.56
CA LYS A 159 17.77 -26.35 33.24
C LYS A 159 18.04 -26.24 31.73
N GLU A 160 18.25 -27.37 31.07
CA GLU A 160 18.43 -27.42 29.61
C GLU A 160 17.17 -26.98 28.86
N MET A 161 16.00 -27.49 29.26
CA MET A 161 14.70 -27.06 28.72
C MET A 161 14.47 -25.55 28.90
N LEU A 162 14.78 -25.00 30.07
CA LEU A 162 14.67 -23.54 30.31
C LEU A 162 15.65 -22.74 29.44
N THR A 163 16.84 -23.29 29.16
CA THR A 163 17.83 -22.68 28.27
C THR A 163 17.33 -22.66 26.82
N LEU A 164 16.72 -23.77 26.38
CA LEU A 164 16.07 -23.89 25.08
C LEU A 164 14.96 -22.85 24.90
N ARG A 165 14.06 -22.73 25.89
CA ARG A 165 12.98 -21.71 25.90
C ARG A 165 13.52 -20.29 25.90
N ARG A 166 14.67 -20.04 26.53
CA ARG A 166 15.32 -18.72 26.51
C ARG A 166 15.70 -18.33 25.09
N HIS A 167 16.31 -19.23 24.33
CA HIS A 167 16.69 -18.95 22.94
C HIS A 167 15.47 -18.81 22.01
N GLU A 168 14.41 -19.59 22.21
CA GLU A 168 13.12 -19.36 21.52
C GLU A 168 12.61 -17.94 21.79
N LYS A 169 12.52 -17.53 23.06
CA LYS A 169 12.00 -16.21 23.43
C LYS A 169 12.90 -15.07 22.92
N ASP A 170 14.21 -15.25 22.97
CA ASP A 170 15.15 -14.28 22.44
C ASP A 170 14.97 -14.10 20.92
N PHE A 171 14.75 -15.19 20.17
CA PHE A 171 14.37 -15.11 18.76
C PHE A 171 13.06 -14.34 18.58
N LEU A 172 11.99 -14.70 19.30
CA LEU A 172 10.68 -14.05 19.13
C LEU A 172 10.69 -12.56 19.51
N LEU A 173 11.57 -12.15 20.42
CA LEU A 173 11.71 -10.75 20.83
C LEU A 173 12.60 -9.93 19.88
N ARG A 174 13.64 -10.55 19.31
CA ARG A 174 14.71 -9.85 18.59
C ARG A 174 14.73 -10.12 17.08
N LEU A 175 14.04 -11.16 16.65
CA LEU A 175 13.99 -11.66 15.26
C LEU A 175 15.38 -11.97 14.69
N ASP A 176 16.34 -12.32 15.54
CA ASP A 176 17.72 -12.65 15.15
C ASP A 176 17.89 -14.15 14.96
N LEU A 177 18.24 -14.55 13.74
CA LEU A 177 18.41 -15.95 13.35
C LEU A 177 19.54 -16.66 14.11
N SER A 178 20.47 -15.94 14.74
CA SER A 178 21.55 -16.54 15.54
C SER A 178 21.05 -17.35 16.74
N TYR A 179 19.82 -17.09 17.19
CA TYR A 179 19.17 -17.84 18.26
C TYR A 179 18.64 -19.20 17.82
N ILE A 180 18.41 -19.40 16.52
CA ILE A 180 17.98 -20.69 15.97
C ILE A 180 19.12 -21.70 16.09
N ASP A 181 20.34 -21.32 15.71
CA ASP A 181 21.52 -22.19 15.85
C ASP A 181 21.78 -22.59 17.31
N LYS A 182 21.54 -21.67 18.25
CA LYS A 182 21.67 -21.94 19.69
C LYS A 182 20.56 -22.86 20.18
N TYR A 183 19.32 -22.61 19.76
CA TYR A 183 18.17 -23.47 20.05
C TYR A 183 18.41 -24.91 19.56
N GLU A 184 18.86 -25.11 18.33
CA GLU A 184 19.10 -26.45 17.78
C GLU A 184 20.19 -27.21 18.53
N LYS A 185 21.27 -26.50 18.95
CA LYS A 185 22.33 -27.10 19.78
C LYS A 185 21.82 -27.53 21.15
N ASP A 186 21.04 -26.69 21.81
CA ASP A 186 20.50 -27.00 23.14
C ASP A 186 19.45 -28.11 23.08
N LEU A 187 18.64 -28.16 22.01
CA LEU A 187 17.69 -29.25 21.80
C LEU A 187 18.40 -30.59 21.60
N ALA A 188 19.50 -30.60 20.82
CA ALA A 188 20.31 -31.79 20.63
C ALA A 188 20.98 -32.26 21.92
N LEU A 189 21.47 -31.33 22.75
CA LEU A 189 22.00 -31.62 24.08
C LEU A 189 20.91 -32.23 24.98
N LEU A 190 19.75 -31.58 25.08
CA LEU A 190 18.63 -32.04 25.90
C LEU A 190 18.17 -33.45 25.50
N ARG A 191 18.03 -33.74 24.21
CA ARG A 191 17.70 -35.09 23.73
C ARG A 191 18.78 -36.11 24.06
N THR A 192 20.05 -35.73 23.96
CA THR A 192 21.18 -36.60 24.31
C THR A 192 21.15 -36.95 25.80
N ASP A 193 20.96 -35.97 26.67
CA ASP A 193 20.98 -36.20 28.11
C ASP A 193 19.68 -36.86 28.61
N LEU A 194 18.53 -36.58 27.97
CA LEU A 194 17.28 -37.34 28.18
C LEU A 194 17.47 -38.83 27.89
N SER A 195 18.17 -39.18 26.81
CA SER A 195 18.41 -40.58 26.45
C SER A 195 19.23 -41.32 27.52
N ARG A 196 20.17 -40.62 28.18
CA ARG A 196 21.04 -41.14 29.25
C ARG A 196 20.42 -41.08 30.64
N ALA A 197 19.41 -40.23 30.86
CA ALA A 197 18.81 -40.01 32.16
C ALA A 197 18.17 -41.28 32.76
N TYR A 198 18.18 -41.41 34.08
CA TYR A 198 17.49 -42.51 34.77
C TYR A 198 16.00 -42.20 34.93
N ILE A 199 15.25 -42.32 33.82
CA ILE A 199 13.81 -42.07 33.71
C ILE A 199 13.17 -43.30 33.05
N MET A 200 11.93 -43.65 33.42
CA MET A 200 11.21 -44.76 32.81
C MET A 200 11.10 -44.60 31.27
N PRO A 201 11.30 -45.67 30.47
CA PRO A 201 11.28 -45.57 29.01
C PRO A 201 9.99 -44.96 28.44
N SER A 202 8.84 -45.26 29.05
CA SER A 202 7.55 -44.69 28.66
C SER A 202 7.50 -43.17 28.86
N VAL A 203 8.08 -42.66 29.94
CA VAL A 203 8.15 -41.21 30.23
C VAL A 203 9.13 -40.53 29.27
N LYS A 204 10.30 -41.13 29.03
CA LYS A 204 11.24 -40.63 28.00
C LYS A 204 10.58 -40.49 26.63
N SER A 205 9.83 -41.50 26.21
CA SER A 205 9.12 -41.46 24.93
C SER A 205 8.08 -40.33 24.88
N ARG A 206 7.35 -40.08 25.98
CA ARG A 206 6.40 -38.96 26.04
C ARG A 206 7.11 -37.60 25.95
N ILE A 207 8.22 -37.43 26.66
CA ILE A 207 9.04 -36.21 26.59
C ILE A 207 9.56 -36.00 25.17
N ASP A 208 10.12 -37.03 24.55
CA ASP A 208 10.69 -36.95 23.20
C ASP A 208 9.61 -36.61 22.15
N ASN A 209 8.44 -37.23 22.23
CA ASN A 209 7.30 -36.88 21.36
C ASN A 209 6.88 -35.41 21.52
N ALA A 210 6.83 -34.90 22.75
CA ALA A 210 6.53 -33.49 23.00
C ALA A 210 7.64 -32.57 22.44
N LEU A 211 8.91 -32.95 22.56
CA LEU A 211 10.04 -32.23 21.95
C LEU A 211 10.00 -32.24 20.42
N ILE A 212 9.54 -33.32 19.78
CA ILE A 212 9.36 -33.38 18.32
C ILE A 212 8.29 -32.38 17.87
N VAL A 213 7.15 -32.33 18.56
CA VAL A 213 6.10 -31.35 18.28
C VAL A 213 6.62 -29.93 18.48
N TYR A 214 7.31 -29.69 19.61
CA TYR A 214 7.91 -28.40 19.95
C TYR A 214 8.90 -27.92 18.89
N GLU A 215 9.82 -28.78 18.43
CA GLU A 215 10.79 -28.43 17.38
C GLU A 215 10.09 -28.12 16.05
N ARG A 216 9.14 -28.96 15.63
CA ARG A 216 8.39 -28.77 14.38
C ARG A 216 7.67 -27.42 14.38
N ASP A 217 6.97 -27.12 15.47
CA ASP A 217 6.17 -25.90 15.58
C ASP A 217 7.07 -24.66 15.67
N PHE A 218 8.23 -24.77 16.34
CA PHE A 218 9.21 -23.68 16.38
C PHE A 218 9.78 -23.39 14.99
N LYS A 219 10.15 -24.43 14.23
CA LYS A 219 10.64 -24.28 12.85
C LYS A 219 9.58 -23.68 11.92
N ALA A 220 8.33 -24.11 12.05
CA ALA A 220 7.21 -23.52 11.30
C ALA A 220 6.99 -22.06 11.68
N LEU A 221 7.07 -21.72 12.97
CA LEU A 221 6.94 -20.36 13.47
C LEU A 221 8.06 -19.45 12.96
N VAL A 222 9.32 -19.90 12.99
CA VAL A 222 10.48 -19.21 12.42
C VAL A 222 10.26 -18.93 10.94
N HIS A 223 9.86 -19.94 10.16
CA HIS A 223 9.63 -19.79 8.73
C HIS A 223 8.50 -18.80 8.42
N ALA A 224 7.37 -18.87 9.14
CA ALA A 224 6.26 -17.93 8.98
C ALA A 224 6.68 -16.48 9.31
N ILE A 225 7.48 -16.29 10.36
CA ILE A 225 8.03 -14.98 10.74
C ILE A 225 9.00 -14.45 9.66
N GLN A 226 9.87 -15.30 9.10
CA GLN A 226 10.76 -14.92 8.00
C GLN A 226 9.98 -14.54 6.74
N GLN A 227 8.91 -15.27 6.40
CA GLN A 227 8.04 -14.93 5.27
C GLN A 227 7.31 -13.60 5.50
N MET A 228 6.83 -13.35 6.73
CA MET A 228 6.25 -12.07 7.11
C MET A 228 7.27 -10.91 7.00
N GLY A 229 8.54 -11.17 7.34
CA GLY A 229 9.66 -10.24 7.30
C GLY A 229 10.22 -9.97 8.70
N LEU A 230 11.54 -10.13 8.87
CA LEU A 230 12.22 -9.89 10.17
C LEU A 230 12.32 -8.40 10.50
N ASN A 231 12.17 -7.55 9.49
CA ASN A 231 12.13 -6.10 9.59
C ASN A 231 11.20 -5.52 8.50
N SER A 232 11.05 -4.19 8.48
CA SER A 232 10.15 -3.49 7.56
C SER A 232 10.52 -3.59 6.08
N ASP A 233 11.71 -4.09 5.75
CA ASP A 233 12.24 -4.13 4.38
C ASP A 233 12.36 -5.56 3.84
N GLU A 234 11.98 -6.56 4.64
CA GLU A 234 12.05 -7.98 4.29
C GLU A 234 10.65 -8.63 4.18
N GLY A 235 10.60 -9.79 3.54
CA GLY A 235 9.38 -10.60 3.45
C GLY A 235 8.20 -9.88 2.81
N LEU A 236 6.99 -10.18 3.29
CA LEU A 236 5.77 -9.49 2.86
C LEU A 236 5.75 -8.02 3.27
N GLN A 237 6.30 -7.66 4.44
CA GLN A 237 6.41 -6.26 4.87
C GLN A 237 7.20 -5.40 3.89
N GLY A 238 8.36 -5.89 3.44
CA GLY A 238 9.18 -5.21 2.44
C GLY A 238 8.49 -5.09 1.07
N LYS A 239 7.82 -6.15 0.61
CA LYS A 239 7.03 -6.12 -0.63
C LYS A 239 5.91 -5.10 -0.57
N MET A 240 5.14 -5.09 0.52
CA MET A 240 4.10 -4.10 0.77
C MET A 240 4.65 -2.68 0.76
N ARG A 241 5.77 -2.45 1.45
CA ARG A 241 6.44 -1.14 1.48
C ARG A 241 6.90 -0.68 0.09
N ALA A 242 7.42 -1.59 -0.74
CA ALA A 242 7.83 -1.28 -2.10
C ALA A 242 6.62 -0.88 -2.97
N SER A 243 5.54 -1.68 -2.96
CA SER A 243 4.32 -1.37 -3.71
C SER A 243 3.72 -0.03 -3.29
N ILE A 244 3.65 0.26 -1.99
CA ILE A 244 3.02 1.50 -1.50
C ILE A 244 3.82 2.75 -1.86
N HIS A 245 5.15 2.69 -1.78
CA HIS A 245 6.00 3.82 -2.16
C HIS A 245 5.91 4.07 -3.67
N HIS A 246 5.86 3.02 -4.48
CA HIS A 246 5.70 3.19 -5.93
C HIS A 246 4.37 3.87 -6.28
N VAL A 247 3.27 3.47 -5.63
CA VAL A 247 1.96 4.16 -5.76
C VAL A 247 2.05 5.62 -5.32
N GLU A 248 2.69 5.92 -4.18
CA GLU A 248 2.87 7.28 -3.67
C GLU A 248 3.67 8.16 -4.66
N ASP A 249 4.78 7.66 -5.19
CA ASP A 249 5.63 8.37 -6.16
C ASP A 249 4.87 8.65 -7.46
N MET A 250 4.15 7.65 -7.98
CA MET A 250 3.32 7.81 -9.18
C MET A 250 2.20 8.85 -9.00
N LEU A 251 1.59 8.92 -7.82
CA LEU A 251 0.58 9.94 -7.50
C LEU A 251 1.21 11.34 -7.40
N ILE A 252 2.41 11.45 -6.81
CA ILE A 252 3.16 12.72 -6.76
C ILE A 252 3.48 13.22 -8.17
N ASP A 253 3.99 12.34 -9.03
CA ASP A 253 4.32 12.68 -10.41
C ASP A 253 3.08 13.05 -11.22
N LEU A 254 1.98 12.31 -11.07
CA LEU A 254 0.71 12.62 -11.72
C LEU A 254 0.17 13.99 -11.29
N ARG A 255 0.21 14.29 -9.98
CA ARG A 255 -0.19 15.60 -9.46
C ARG A 255 0.67 16.71 -10.05
N LYS A 256 1.99 16.52 -10.10
CA LYS A 256 2.92 17.51 -10.67
C LYS A 256 2.65 17.74 -12.16
N ALA A 257 2.51 16.67 -12.95
CA ALA A 257 2.23 16.76 -14.38
C ALA A 257 0.90 17.46 -14.66
N THR A 258 -0.15 17.16 -13.88
CA THR A 258 -1.48 17.76 -14.04
C THR A 258 -1.52 19.22 -13.62
N MET A 259 -0.80 19.61 -12.55
CA MET A 259 -0.66 21.03 -12.18
C MET A 259 0.09 21.85 -13.25
N LEU A 260 1.12 21.28 -13.88
CA LEU A 260 1.81 21.94 -15.00
C LEU A 260 0.88 22.15 -16.20
N GLU A 261 0.01 21.18 -16.50
CA GLU A 261 -0.99 21.31 -17.57
C GLU A 261 -2.06 22.36 -17.24
N VAL A 262 -2.48 22.47 -15.97
CA VAL A 262 -3.38 23.54 -15.50
C VAL A 262 -2.78 24.92 -15.80
N ASP A 263 -1.50 25.13 -15.45
CA ASP A 263 -0.79 26.40 -15.66
C ASP A 263 -0.62 26.73 -17.15
N ASN A 264 -0.31 25.72 -17.98
CA ASN A 264 -0.20 25.87 -19.43
C ASN A 264 -1.54 26.24 -20.07
N VAL A 265 -2.63 25.56 -19.70
CA VAL A 265 -3.98 25.89 -20.19
C VAL A 265 -4.39 27.30 -19.76
N GLY A 266 -4.10 27.70 -18.53
CA GLY A 266 -4.34 29.06 -18.05
C GLY A 266 -3.59 30.11 -18.87
N SER A 267 -2.28 29.92 -19.05
CA SER A 267 -1.42 30.83 -19.82
C SER A 267 -1.84 30.94 -21.30
N ASN A 268 -2.16 29.81 -21.94
CA ASN A 268 -2.65 29.80 -23.32
C ASN A 268 -4.00 30.50 -23.47
N THR A 269 -4.90 30.33 -22.51
CA THR A 269 -6.21 31.01 -22.51
C THR A 269 -6.04 32.53 -22.42
N LEU A 270 -5.13 33.02 -21.57
CA LEU A 270 -4.79 34.45 -21.48
C LEU A 270 -4.21 34.99 -22.79
N MET A 271 -3.25 34.27 -23.41
CA MET A 271 -2.69 34.67 -24.70
C MET A 271 -3.75 34.73 -25.81
N GLN A 272 -4.67 33.77 -25.85
CA GLN A 272 -5.78 33.76 -26.80
C GLN A 272 -6.70 34.98 -26.61
N ILE A 273 -7.07 35.31 -25.37
CA ILE A 273 -7.88 36.50 -25.05
C ILE A 273 -7.17 37.78 -25.51
N MET A 274 -5.89 37.92 -25.19
CA MET A 274 -5.09 39.10 -25.59
C MET A 274 -4.97 39.23 -27.11
N SER A 275 -4.73 38.12 -27.81
CA SER A 275 -4.64 38.11 -29.28
C SER A 275 -5.98 38.47 -29.94
N PHE A 276 -7.10 37.98 -29.42
CA PHE A 276 -8.44 38.30 -29.91
C PHE A 276 -8.81 39.77 -29.65
N ALA A 277 -8.47 40.29 -28.46
CA ALA A 277 -8.66 41.70 -28.12
C ALA A 277 -7.88 42.62 -29.09
N LEU A 278 -6.64 42.26 -29.42
CA LEU A 278 -5.83 42.99 -30.40
C LEU A 278 -6.48 42.98 -31.79
N VAL A 279 -6.98 41.84 -32.25
CA VAL A 279 -7.68 41.72 -33.54
C VAL A 279 -8.93 42.60 -33.57
N LEU A 280 -9.73 42.63 -32.48
CA LEU A 280 -10.89 43.50 -32.39
C LEU A 280 -10.52 44.98 -32.45
N VAL A 281 -9.46 45.41 -31.76
CA VAL A 281 -8.96 46.80 -31.82
C VAL A 281 -8.55 47.16 -33.25
N LEU A 282 -7.82 46.28 -33.94
CA LEU A 282 -7.41 46.50 -35.33
C LEU A 282 -8.62 46.60 -36.28
N LEU A 283 -9.64 45.75 -36.11
CA LEU A 283 -10.87 45.81 -36.90
C LEU A 283 -11.63 47.13 -36.69
N VAL A 284 -11.68 47.64 -35.45
CA VAL A 284 -12.30 48.94 -35.15
C VAL A 284 -11.54 50.08 -35.82
N VAL A 285 -10.20 50.06 -35.80
CA VAL A 285 -9.38 51.06 -36.50
C VAL A 285 -9.64 51.06 -38.01
N VAL A 286 -9.80 49.88 -38.62
CA VAL A 286 -10.17 49.74 -40.05
C VAL A 286 -11.58 50.24 -40.33
N LEU A 287 -12.52 50.11 -39.38
CA LEU A 287 -13.90 50.54 -39.56
C LEU A 287 -14.08 52.07 -39.43
N ILE A 288 -13.18 52.74 -38.71
CA ILE A 288 -13.17 54.19 -38.51
C ILE A 288 -12.48 54.93 -39.68
N ARG A 289 -11.55 54.27 -40.40
CA ARG A 289 -10.85 54.80 -41.57
C ARG A 289 -11.65 54.62 -42.86
#